data_AF-A0A8J8TCW1-F1
#
_entry.id   AF-A0A8J8TCW1-F1
#
_cell.length_a   1.000
_cell.length_b   1.000
_cell.length_c   1.000
_cell.angle_alpha   90.00
_cell.angle_beta   90.00
_cell.angle_gamma   90.00
#
_symmetry.space_group_name_H-M   'P 1'
#
loop_
_entity.id
_entity.type
_entity.pdbx_description
1 polymer ?
#
loop_
_entity_poly.entity_id
_entity_poly.type
_entity_poly.pdbx_seq_one_letter_code
_entity_poly.pdbx_strand_id
1 'polypeptide(L)'
;MPSDPSATDPACCLCGDAVSWAPTPGTPDDTTATPASGQSAPPSDDAAITFARPQRRPRSAVPNPVCRSCAEAAETTDGEPIDGLPTAPPADDEFELTPYADGPNPVIVDGARCWRTGTADCWQLSREAVACDSVREFIRRHTDSDGAAIEWFAPDPTGLPLQIRMEPDSAPGLTAFFEQFGPATAFRVDFAAAATPSAPNDCPLVDPHRVPTAEVAPDAPPTFEATTLESEPRRLRFQLPAIKQVRVVEEPSRPSLDEQEPAVRVSHYRTLAETAPGLVNPADIEPLLTASAPRVRFDAVRTFRTLLTAEPSAGLSAVDSLTDRLDDRQLTALTAVRCLLRIAEEYPAAVADSTPAVSDVVDSGSALLDTAATRLLLYIAEHDPAAALDATPALASLLSPTPTRPRRQALATVGVLAEPYPEEIRPLVPQLCSLLRTDDTQYRISSTAALGRVTAEYPDAATPAVPTLLDQLTAADAELRGNAVGVLGDIARGFPMDIAPYTEEIGPLLGDEDPTVRSNTAGTLARVANDDPRHVLPYVPALIDLLDDSWTRSRVHACWALGYCGDSDATAALSDIRHTDPSEAVRDRAAWALDRIE
;
A
#
# COMPACT_ATOMS: atom_id res chain seq x y z
N MET A 1 -40.32 28.55 36.19
CA MET A 1 -39.12 27.77 36.55
C MET A 1 -38.52 27.26 35.26
N PRO A 2 -37.25 27.55 34.94
CA PRO A 2 -36.62 26.92 33.78
C PRO A 2 -36.13 25.52 34.17
N SER A 3 -36.30 24.60 33.23
CA SER A 3 -35.99 23.17 33.30
C SER A 3 -34.50 22.90 33.59
N ASP A 4 -34.24 21.82 34.31
CA ASP A 4 -32.92 21.31 34.71
C ASP A 4 -32.07 20.90 33.47
N PRO A 5 -30.80 21.34 33.32
CA PRO A 5 -30.01 21.12 32.09
C PRO A 5 -29.27 19.76 32.07
N SER A 6 -29.77 18.73 32.74
CA SER A 6 -29.09 17.44 32.88
C SER A 6 -29.54 16.33 31.91
N ALA A 7 -30.57 16.56 31.08
CA ALA A 7 -30.97 15.64 30.02
C ALA A 7 -30.33 16.05 28.69
N THR A 8 -29.38 15.26 28.17
CA THR A 8 -28.84 15.45 26.82
C THR A 8 -29.84 14.91 25.81
N ASP A 9 -30.37 15.74 24.92
CA ASP A 9 -31.24 15.29 23.82
C ASP A 9 -30.53 14.20 22.98
N PRO A 10 -31.28 13.22 22.42
CA PRO A 10 -30.71 12.20 21.54
C PRO A 10 -30.13 12.82 20.27
N ALA A 11 -29.14 12.16 19.65
CA ALA A 11 -28.45 12.67 18.46
C ALA A 11 -29.14 12.26 17.15
N CYS A 12 -29.05 13.11 16.14
CA CYS A 12 -29.55 12.86 14.80
C CYS A 12 -28.74 11.78 14.11
N CYS A 13 -29.39 10.76 13.56
CA CYS A 13 -28.71 9.68 12.84
C CYS A 13 -28.22 10.04 11.44
N LEU A 14 -28.34 11.31 11.02
CA LEU A 14 -27.79 11.82 9.76
C LEU A 14 -26.67 12.85 9.97
N CYS A 15 -26.80 13.77 10.93
CA CYS A 15 -25.81 14.84 11.14
C CYS A 15 -25.15 14.85 12.52
N GLY A 16 -25.63 14.06 13.49
CA GLY A 16 -25.13 14.04 14.87
C GLY A 16 -25.66 15.14 15.80
N ASP A 17 -26.41 16.12 15.29
CA ASP A 17 -26.99 17.21 16.09
C ASP A 17 -28.05 16.72 17.07
N ALA A 18 -28.29 17.49 18.13
CA ALA A 18 -29.35 17.21 19.10
C ALA A 18 -30.76 17.22 18.45
N VAL A 19 -31.55 16.18 18.75
CA VAL A 19 -32.93 16.03 18.33
C VAL A 19 -33.84 16.47 19.46
N SER A 20 -34.12 17.77 19.51
CA SER A 20 -34.95 18.39 20.55
C SER A 20 -36.41 17.92 20.60
N TRP A 21 -36.85 17.19 19.57
CA TRP A 21 -38.20 16.63 19.52
C TRP A 21 -38.28 15.18 20.02
N ALA A 22 -37.17 14.46 20.21
CA ALA A 22 -37.19 13.08 20.68
C ALA A 22 -36.88 13.05 22.20
N PRO A 23 -37.89 12.99 23.09
CA PRO A 23 -37.66 13.00 24.52
C PRO A 23 -37.06 11.68 25.00
N THR A 24 -36.50 11.74 26.21
CA THR A 24 -35.92 10.61 26.92
C THR A 24 -36.93 10.04 27.91
N PRO A 25 -37.11 8.70 28.01
CA PRO A 25 -38.07 8.13 28.95
C PRO A 25 -37.65 8.46 30.39
N GLY A 26 -38.57 9.02 31.17
CA GLY A 26 -38.28 9.59 32.49
C GLY A 26 -37.72 8.60 33.50
N THR A 27 -36.69 9.03 34.24
CA THR A 27 -36.20 8.37 35.46
C THR A 27 -37.22 8.53 36.61
N PRO A 28 -37.52 7.50 37.40
CA PRO A 28 -38.28 7.69 38.65
C PRO A 28 -37.46 8.52 39.64
N ASP A 29 -38.11 9.48 40.31
CA ASP A 29 -37.54 10.36 41.33
C ASP A 29 -36.69 9.61 42.36
N ASP A 30 -35.42 10.00 42.49
CA ASP A 30 -34.61 9.69 43.69
C ASP A 30 -34.08 10.99 44.29
N THR A 31 -34.82 11.52 45.25
CA THR A 31 -34.36 12.55 46.16
C THR A 31 -33.22 12.00 47.02
N THR A 32 -32.00 12.54 46.91
CA THR A 32 -31.16 12.98 48.06
C THR A 32 -29.74 13.42 47.65
N ALA A 33 -29.25 14.40 48.42
CA ALA A 33 -27.84 14.75 48.67
C ALA A 33 -27.11 15.72 47.72
N THR A 34 -27.08 16.99 48.16
CA THR A 34 -26.08 18.01 47.83
C THR A 34 -24.65 17.56 48.19
N PRO A 35 -23.60 18.04 47.49
CA PRO A 35 -22.34 18.33 48.17
C PRO A 35 -21.85 19.77 47.98
N ALA A 36 -21.09 20.18 48.99
CA ALA A 36 -20.58 21.51 49.23
C ALA A 36 -19.36 21.89 48.40
N SER A 37 -19.21 23.19 48.24
CA SER A 37 -18.10 23.99 47.70
C SER A 37 -16.70 23.69 48.25
N GLY A 38 -15.66 23.80 47.40
CA GLY A 38 -14.27 23.82 47.86
C GLY A 38 -13.17 23.99 46.80
N GLN A 39 -12.97 25.25 46.36
CA GLN A 39 -11.69 25.94 46.04
C GLN A 39 -10.77 25.51 44.89
N SER A 40 -10.25 26.57 44.26
CA SER A 40 -9.52 26.68 43.00
C SER A 40 -7.99 26.71 43.17
N ALA A 41 -7.25 26.32 42.12
CA ALA A 41 -5.88 26.75 41.83
C ALA A 41 -5.65 26.86 40.29
N PRO A 42 -4.70 27.72 39.81
CA PRO A 42 -4.70 28.33 38.46
C PRO A 42 -3.77 27.61 37.45
N PRO A 43 -3.68 28.05 36.17
CA PRO A 43 -3.54 27.17 35.00
C PRO A 43 -2.08 26.94 34.58
N SER A 44 -1.82 25.78 33.98
CA SER A 44 -0.64 25.52 33.16
C SER A 44 -1.08 25.27 31.71
N ASP A 45 -0.55 26.08 30.80
CA ASP A 45 -0.63 25.92 29.36
C ASP A 45 0.05 24.62 28.94
N ASP A 46 -0.75 23.66 28.48
CA ASP A 46 -0.34 22.60 27.56
C ASP A 46 -1.55 22.26 26.70
N ALA A 47 -1.49 22.61 25.42
CA ALA A 47 -2.52 22.31 24.44
C ALA A 47 -2.45 20.81 24.05
N ALA A 48 -2.81 19.95 25.00
CA ALA A 48 -3.27 18.60 24.69
C ALA A 48 -4.66 18.73 24.07
N ILE A 49 -4.83 18.25 22.83
CA ILE A 49 -6.16 18.00 22.26
C ILE A 49 -6.82 16.95 23.15
N THR A 50 -7.56 17.43 24.13
CA THR A 50 -8.33 16.62 25.04
C THR A 50 -9.60 16.28 24.27
N PHE A 51 -9.65 15.09 23.68
CA PHE A 51 -10.91 14.56 23.18
C PHE A 51 -11.84 14.44 24.39
N ALA A 52 -12.86 15.30 24.42
CA ALA A 52 -13.89 15.25 25.44
C ALA A 52 -14.50 13.84 25.43
N ARG A 53 -14.44 13.16 26.57
CA ARG A 53 -15.14 11.89 26.78
C ARG A 53 -16.60 12.05 26.34
N PRO A 54 -17.17 11.17 25.49
CA PRO A 54 -18.59 11.22 25.20
C PRO A 54 -19.36 10.97 26.49
N GLN A 55 -20.13 11.97 26.92
CA GLN A 55 -21.07 11.77 28.02
C GLN A 55 -22.12 10.76 27.58
N ARG A 56 -22.45 9.82 28.48
CA ARG A 56 -23.48 8.80 28.30
C ARG A 56 -24.81 9.51 28.03
N ARG A 57 -25.32 9.46 26.80
CA ARG A 57 -26.57 10.15 26.42
C ARG A 57 -27.79 9.25 26.70
N PRO A 58 -28.91 9.81 27.16
CA PRO A 58 -30.11 9.06 27.54
C PRO A 58 -30.87 8.45 26.34
N ARG A 59 -31.70 7.43 26.64
CA ARG A 59 -32.53 6.67 25.68
C ARG A 59 -33.52 7.57 24.92
N SER A 60 -33.70 7.37 23.62
CA SER A 60 -34.77 8.02 22.83
C SER A 60 -36.03 7.17 22.80
N ALA A 61 -37.21 7.78 22.89
CA ALA A 61 -38.49 7.09 22.65
C ALA A 61 -38.68 6.68 21.16
N VAL A 62 -37.86 7.22 20.26
CA VAL A 62 -37.97 7.05 18.80
C VAL A 62 -36.66 6.44 18.27
N PRO A 63 -36.70 5.33 17.50
CA PRO A 63 -35.51 4.69 16.95
C PRO A 63 -34.88 5.56 15.84
N ASN A 64 -33.55 5.62 15.80
CA ASN A 64 -32.76 6.32 14.79
C ASN A 64 -33.26 7.74 14.42
N PRO A 65 -33.49 8.65 15.38
CA PRO A 65 -34.22 9.88 15.12
C PRO A 65 -33.45 10.82 14.17
N VAL A 66 -34.18 11.50 13.29
CA VAL A 66 -33.63 12.47 12.33
C VAL A 66 -34.04 13.89 12.72
N CYS A 67 -33.08 14.78 13.03
CA CYS A 67 -33.40 16.14 13.46
C CYS A 67 -34.22 16.91 12.40
N ARG A 68 -34.91 17.97 12.84
CA ARG A 68 -35.72 18.81 11.94
C ARG A 68 -34.93 19.38 10.78
N SER A 69 -33.68 19.79 11.02
CA SER A 69 -32.80 20.35 9.98
C SER A 69 -32.59 19.35 8.84
N CYS A 70 -32.25 18.10 9.14
CA CYS A 70 -32.14 17.05 8.12
C CYS A 70 -33.48 16.73 7.48
N ALA A 71 -34.58 16.74 8.24
CA ALA A 71 -35.92 16.46 7.71
C ALA A 71 -36.41 17.51 6.69
N GLU A 72 -35.84 18.72 6.65
CA GLU A 72 -36.15 19.72 5.62
C GLU A 72 -35.75 19.26 4.21
N ALA A 73 -34.76 18.38 4.09
CA ALA A 73 -34.30 17.80 2.84
C ALA A 73 -35.03 16.47 2.48
N ALA A 74 -36.12 16.15 3.16
CA ALA A 74 -36.83 14.90 2.95
C ALA A 74 -37.67 14.91 1.67
N GLU A 75 -37.44 13.93 0.81
CA GLU A 75 -38.10 13.73 -0.47
C GLU A 75 -38.78 12.36 -0.55
N THR A 76 -39.77 12.23 -1.42
CA THR A 76 -40.33 10.93 -1.82
C THR A 76 -39.31 10.13 -2.63
N THR A 77 -39.57 8.84 -2.86
CA THR A 77 -38.70 8.01 -3.72
C THR A 77 -38.61 8.49 -5.17
N ASP A 78 -39.54 9.35 -5.60
CA ASP A 78 -39.56 9.95 -6.93
C ASP A 78 -38.94 11.37 -6.96
N GLY A 79 -38.40 11.85 -5.83
CA GLY A 79 -37.69 13.14 -5.72
C GLY A 79 -38.57 14.36 -5.43
N GLU A 80 -39.84 14.17 -5.11
CA GLU A 80 -40.74 15.27 -4.70
C GLU A 80 -40.60 15.58 -3.20
N PRO A 81 -40.55 16.86 -2.78
CA PRO A 81 -40.44 17.22 -1.35
C PRO A 81 -41.67 16.77 -0.56
N ILE A 82 -41.47 16.43 0.72
CA ILE A 82 -42.58 16.06 1.62
C ILE A 82 -43.05 17.24 2.48
N ASP A 83 -44.34 17.23 2.83
CA ASP A 83 -44.93 18.27 3.69
C ASP A 83 -44.70 18.01 5.19
N GLY A 84 -44.34 19.10 5.90
CA GLY A 84 -44.22 19.17 7.35
C GLY A 84 -42.84 18.81 7.90
N LEU A 85 -42.64 19.01 9.21
CA LEU A 85 -41.43 18.64 9.94
C LEU A 85 -41.76 17.71 11.12
N PRO A 86 -40.82 16.84 11.54
CA PRO A 86 -41.05 15.93 12.65
C PRO A 86 -41.29 16.70 13.96
N THR A 87 -42.24 16.20 14.75
CA THR A 87 -42.73 16.81 15.98
C THR A 87 -42.49 15.90 17.18
N ALA A 88 -42.46 16.51 18.36
CA ALA A 88 -42.30 15.74 19.58
C ALA A 88 -43.49 14.80 19.79
N PRO A 89 -43.24 13.57 20.29
CA PRO A 89 -44.31 12.67 20.65
C PRO A 89 -45.17 13.28 21.77
N PRO A 90 -46.46 12.92 21.85
CA PRO A 90 -47.32 13.32 22.95
C PRO A 90 -46.74 12.89 24.31
N ALA A 91 -46.93 13.70 25.35
CA ALA A 91 -46.50 13.37 26.71
C ALA A 91 -47.46 12.34 27.33
N ASP A 92 -46.89 11.32 28.00
CA ASP A 92 -47.51 10.22 28.77
C ASP A 92 -47.48 8.82 28.11
N ASP A 93 -47.64 7.76 28.93
CA ASP A 93 -47.42 6.32 28.70
C ASP A 93 -48.15 5.66 27.48
N GLU A 94 -48.78 6.44 26.61
CA GLU A 94 -49.54 5.98 25.42
C GLU A 94 -48.81 6.20 24.09
N PHE A 95 -47.52 6.58 24.08
CA PHE A 95 -46.77 6.77 22.84
C PHE A 95 -46.46 5.42 22.14
N GLU A 96 -47.24 5.09 21.12
CA GLU A 96 -47.02 3.93 20.24
C GLU A 96 -46.52 4.38 18.85
N LEU A 97 -45.40 3.80 18.40
CA LEU A 97 -44.88 4.01 17.05
C LEU A 97 -45.80 3.32 16.03
N THR A 98 -46.60 4.12 15.34
CA THR A 98 -47.54 3.64 14.30
C THR A 98 -47.05 4.04 12.90
N PRO A 99 -47.34 3.25 11.84
CA PRO A 99 -47.09 3.68 10.47
C PRO A 99 -47.76 5.01 10.14
N TYR A 100 -47.01 5.98 9.62
CA TYR A 100 -47.60 7.22 9.11
C TYR A 100 -48.46 6.91 7.87
N ALA A 101 -49.77 7.14 7.98
CA ALA A 101 -50.76 6.75 6.98
C ALA A 101 -51.08 7.87 5.97
N ASP A 102 -50.80 9.12 6.30
CA ASP A 102 -51.25 10.31 5.56
C ASP A 102 -50.25 10.80 4.50
N GLY A 103 -49.22 10.01 4.20
CA GLY A 103 -48.19 10.38 3.24
C GLY A 103 -47.22 9.26 2.86
N PRO A 104 -46.27 9.56 1.97
CA PRO A 104 -45.37 8.57 1.38
C PRO A 104 -44.40 8.00 2.43
N ASN A 105 -44.18 6.69 2.33
CA ASN A 105 -43.21 5.93 3.09
C ASN A 105 -42.65 4.82 2.16
N PRO A 106 -41.32 4.64 2.06
CA PRO A 106 -40.26 5.41 2.73
C PRO A 106 -40.10 6.82 2.14
N VAL A 107 -39.30 7.65 2.82
CA VAL A 107 -38.78 8.92 2.32
C VAL A 107 -37.25 8.87 2.25
N ILE A 108 -36.64 9.74 1.46
CA ILE A 108 -35.20 9.83 1.27
C ILE A 108 -34.72 11.15 1.85
N VAL A 109 -33.66 11.11 2.67
CA VAL A 109 -32.98 12.30 3.20
C VAL A 109 -31.51 12.14 2.90
N ASP A 110 -30.94 13.02 2.07
CA ASP A 110 -29.53 12.99 1.67
C ASP A 110 -29.06 11.60 1.19
N GLY A 111 -29.90 10.91 0.43
CA GLY A 111 -29.65 9.55 -0.08
C GLY A 111 -29.86 8.42 0.93
N ALA A 112 -30.16 8.72 2.19
CA ALA A 112 -30.53 7.72 3.20
C ALA A 112 -32.04 7.46 3.19
N ARG A 113 -32.43 6.18 3.24
CA ARG A 113 -33.84 5.79 3.43
C ARG A 113 -34.26 6.10 4.87
N CYS A 114 -35.41 6.73 5.03
CA CYS A 114 -36.02 7.05 6.31
C CYS A 114 -37.51 6.66 6.33
N TRP A 115 -38.04 6.45 7.53
CA TRP A 115 -39.42 6.05 7.78
C TRP A 115 -40.13 7.10 8.63
N ARG A 116 -41.34 7.48 8.19
CA ARG A 116 -42.25 8.33 8.95
C ARG A 116 -43.15 7.45 9.82
N THR A 117 -43.20 7.75 11.11
CA THR A 117 -44.11 7.11 12.08
C THR A 117 -44.99 8.16 12.76
N GLY A 118 -46.17 7.78 13.22
CA GLY A 118 -47.15 8.67 13.85
C GLY A 118 -48.35 9.01 12.97
N THR A 119 -48.93 10.19 13.17
CA THR A 119 -50.18 10.68 12.55
C THR A 119 -49.95 12.00 11.80
N ALA A 120 -50.86 12.43 10.92
CA ALA A 120 -50.77 13.73 10.24
C ALA A 120 -50.40 14.91 11.17
N ASP A 121 -50.96 14.94 12.38
CA ASP A 121 -50.76 16.03 13.34
C ASP A 121 -49.49 15.87 14.20
N CYS A 122 -48.96 14.66 14.32
CA CYS A 122 -47.75 14.38 15.09
C CYS A 122 -47.01 13.18 14.50
N TRP A 123 -45.85 13.43 13.87
CA TRP A 123 -45.05 12.38 13.25
C TRP A 123 -43.55 12.54 13.53
N GLN A 124 -42.84 11.42 13.48
CA GLN A 124 -41.40 11.33 13.70
C GLN A 124 -40.70 10.77 12.46
N LEU A 125 -39.42 11.11 12.30
CA LEU A 125 -38.60 10.63 11.20
C LEU A 125 -37.45 9.79 11.74
N SER A 126 -37.32 8.57 11.21
CA SER A 126 -36.33 7.59 11.64
C SER A 126 -35.49 7.10 10.46
N ARG A 127 -34.16 7.07 10.59
CA ARG A 127 -33.26 6.53 9.56
C ARG A 127 -33.32 4.99 9.53
N GLU A 128 -33.36 4.42 8.33
CA GLU A 128 -33.24 2.98 8.11
C GLU A 128 -31.86 2.46 8.50
N ALA A 129 -31.79 1.25 9.06
CA ALA A 129 -30.55 0.58 9.47
C ALA A 129 -30.38 -0.86 8.96
N VAL A 130 -31.47 -1.58 8.65
CA VAL A 130 -31.46 -3.03 8.34
C VAL A 130 -32.25 -3.40 7.07
N ALA A 131 -32.44 -2.41 6.18
CA ALA A 131 -33.12 -2.54 4.90
C ALA A 131 -34.53 -3.17 5.00
N CYS A 132 -35.41 -2.57 5.79
CA CYS A 132 -36.80 -3.00 5.89
C CYS A 132 -37.55 -2.77 4.56
N ASP A 133 -38.50 -3.66 4.25
CA ASP A 133 -39.37 -3.56 3.07
C ASP A 133 -40.59 -2.67 3.33
N SER A 134 -40.89 -2.36 4.58
CA SER A 134 -42.00 -1.50 4.97
C SER A 134 -41.80 -0.82 6.32
N VAL A 135 -42.52 0.28 6.57
CA VAL A 135 -42.54 0.97 7.88
C VAL A 135 -43.05 0.06 9.01
N ARG A 136 -43.95 -0.89 8.72
CA ARG A 136 -44.43 -1.87 9.72
C ARG A 136 -43.33 -2.83 10.12
N GLU A 137 -42.54 -3.28 9.15
CA GLU A 137 -41.36 -4.08 9.42
C GLU A 137 -40.30 -3.28 10.15
N PHE A 138 -40.09 -2.01 9.78
CA PHE A 138 -39.22 -1.10 10.51
C PHE A 138 -39.63 -1.03 11.98
N ILE A 139 -40.88 -0.68 12.30
CA ILE A 139 -41.37 -0.62 13.68
C ILE A 139 -41.12 -1.96 14.40
N ARG A 140 -41.58 -3.08 13.83
CA ARG A 140 -41.41 -4.41 14.42
C ARG A 140 -39.94 -4.76 14.72
N ARG A 141 -39.00 -4.34 13.87
CA ARG A 141 -37.56 -4.65 14.03
C ARG A 141 -36.82 -3.66 14.93
N HIS A 142 -37.42 -2.51 15.24
CA HIS A 142 -36.82 -1.42 15.99
C HIS A 142 -37.58 -1.09 17.29
N THR A 143 -38.55 -1.90 17.69
CA THR A 143 -39.23 -1.84 19.00
C THR A 143 -39.30 -3.22 19.65
N ASP A 144 -39.27 -3.28 20.98
CA ASP A 144 -39.38 -4.52 21.76
C ASP A 144 -40.84 -4.97 21.92
N SER A 145 -41.04 -6.06 22.67
CA SER A 145 -42.37 -6.62 22.94
C SER A 145 -43.30 -5.65 23.68
N ASP A 146 -42.76 -4.65 24.36
CA ASP A 146 -43.48 -3.63 25.10
C ASP A 146 -43.65 -2.34 24.28
N GLY A 147 -43.23 -2.34 23.01
CA GLY A 147 -43.31 -1.20 22.10
C GLY A 147 -42.22 -0.14 22.30
N ALA A 148 -41.27 -0.38 23.21
CA ALA A 148 -40.17 0.56 23.45
C ALA A 148 -39.10 0.44 22.36
N ALA A 149 -38.51 1.57 21.94
CA ALA A 149 -37.48 1.58 20.91
C ALA A 149 -36.27 0.71 21.30
N ILE A 150 -35.94 -0.27 20.45
CA ILE A 150 -34.72 -1.06 20.56
C ILE A 150 -33.60 -0.25 19.91
N GLU A 151 -32.56 0.03 20.68
CA GLU A 151 -31.39 0.79 20.24
C GLU A 151 -30.66 0.03 19.10
N TRP A 152 -30.94 0.42 17.86
CA TRP A 152 -30.10 0.18 16.68
C TRP A 152 -29.36 1.47 16.33
N PHE A 153 -28.26 1.33 15.59
CA PHE A 153 -27.40 2.45 15.25
C PHE A 153 -26.93 2.32 13.81
N ALA A 154 -27.06 3.42 13.06
CA ALA A 154 -26.25 3.62 11.88
C ALA A 154 -24.92 4.27 12.32
N PRO A 155 -23.79 4.01 11.64
CA PRO A 155 -22.58 4.78 11.86
C PRO A 155 -22.88 6.27 11.67
N ASP A 156 -22.28 7.10 12.51
CA ASP A 156 -22.35 8.55 12.33
C ASP A 156 -21.59 8.96 11.05
N PRO A 157 -21.69 10.23 10.61
CA PRO A 157 -20.99 10.72 9.41
C PRO A 157 -19.46 10.60 9.46
N THR A 158 -18.87 10.36 10.64
CA THR A 158 -17.42 10.18 10.85
C THR A 158 -17.00 8.71 10.82
N GLY A 159 -17.95 7.79 10.66
CA GLY A 159 -17.70 6.34 10.65
C GLY A 159 -17.58 5.73 12.04
N LEU A 160 -17.88 6.49 13.10
CA LEU A 160 -17.86 5.98 14.48
C LEU A 160 -19.17 5.27 14.80
N PRO A 161 -19.12 4.09 15.46
CA PRO A 161 -20.31 3.40 15.91
C PRO A 161 -20.89 4.17 17.10
N LEU A 162 -22.11 4.69 16.93
CA LEU A 162 -23.02 4.82 18.05
C LEU A 162 -23.60 3.37 18.25
N GLN A 163 -23.87 2.88 19.46
CA GLN A 163 -23.96 1.44 19.90
C GLN A 163 -24.64 0.31 19.05
N ILE A 164 -24.08 -0.20 17.97
CA ILE A 164 -24.72 -1.27 17.17
C ILE A 164 -25.00 -2.59 17.97
N ARG A 165 -26.28 -2.88 18.26
CA ARG A 165 -26.83 -4.12 18.87
C ARG A 165 -27.56 -4.94 17.82
N MET A 166 -27.45 -6.27 17.86
CA MET A 166 -28.38 -7.15 17.15
C MET A 166 -28.88 -8.32 18.01
N GLU A 167 -30.11 -8.75 17.73
CA GLU A 167 -30.66 -10.03 18.20
C GLU A 167 -30.78 -10.93 16.97
N PRO A 168 -29.83 -11.85 16.74
CA PRO A 168 -29.73 -12.54 15.47
C PRO A 168 -30.80 -13.63 15.33
N ASP A 169 -31.63 -13.54 14.29
CA ASP A 169 -32.66 -14.53 13.94
C ASP A 169 -32.21 -15.49 12.81
N SER A 170 -31.11 -15.16 12.13
CA SER A 170 -30.60 -15.90 10.97
C SER A 170 -29.08 -15.82 10.88
N ALA A 171 -28.45 -16.89 10.35
CA ALA A 171 -27.00 -16.92 10.18
C ALA A 171 -26.50 -15.89 9.14
N PRO A 172 -27.15 -15.71 7.97
CA PRO A 172 -26.74 -14.66 7.03
C PRO A 172 -26.83 -13.26 7.62
N GLY A 173 -27.88 -12.98 8.42
CA GLY A 173 -28.03 -11.67 9.07
C GLY A 173 -26.90 -11.38 10.08
N LEU A 174 -26.51 -12.37 10.88
CA LEU A 174 -25.39 -12.25 11.82
C LEU A 174 -24.03 -12.14 11.11
N THR A 175 -23.82 -12.87 10.02
CA THR A 175 -22.62 -12.72 9.20
C THR A 175 -22.52 -11.32 8.60
N ALA A 176 -23.59 -10.85 7.95
CA ALA A 176 -23.64 -9.53 7.35
C ALA A 176 -23.47 -8.40 8.38
N PHE A 177 -23.87 -8.62 9.63
CA PHE A 177 -23.60 -7.70 10.73
C PHE A 177 -22.12 -7.61 11.06
N PHE A 178 -21.43 -8.74 11.24
CA PHE A 178 -19.99 -8.73 11.56
C PHE A 178 -19.14 -8.13 10.44
N GLU A 179 -19.48 -8.41 9.19
CA GLU A 179 -18.77 -7.92 7.99
C GLU A 179 -18.86 -6.40 7.79
N GLN A 180 -19.74 -5.70 8.52
CA GLN A 180 -19.81 -4.23 8.49
C GLN A 180 -18.65 -3.56 9.23
N PHE A 181 -17.89 -4.31 10.01
CA PHE A 181 -16.89 -3.78 10.93
C PHE A 181 -15.46 -4.13 10.52
N GLY A 182 -14.54 -3.18 10.73
CA GLY A 182 -13.12 -3.41 10.51
C GLY A 182 -12.49 -4.36 11.54
N PRO A 183 -11.28 -4.90 11.27
CA PRO A 183 -10.62 -5.93 12.08
C PRO A 183 -10.21 -5.47 13.48
N ALA A 184 -10.28 -4.17 13.79
CA ALA A 184 -10.05 -3.65 15.14
C ALA A 184 -11.29 -3.75 16.05
N THR A 185 -12.43 -4.21 15.53
CA THR A 185 -13.70 -4.17 16.26
C THR A 185 -13.84 -5.38 17.17
N ALA A 186 -14.15 -5.13 18.44
CA ALA A 186 -14.48 -6.15 19.41
C ALA A 186 -15.99 -6.21 19.68
N PHE A 187 -16.49 -7.38 20.04
CA PHE A 187 -17.91 -7.66 20.24
C PHE A 187 -18.15 -8.34 21.58
N ARG A 188 -19.26 -8.07 22.24
CA ARG A 188 -19.78 -8.90 23.34
C ARG A 188 -20.96 -9.71 22.85
N VAL A 189 -20.97 -10.99 23.19
CA VAL A 189 -22.04 -11.92 22.83
C VAL A 189 -22.69 -12.40 24.11
N ASP A 190 -23.96 -12.04 24.31
CA ASP A 190 -24.76 -12.53 25.43
C ASP A 190 -25.35 -13.89 25.05
N PHE A 191 -25.03 -14.91 25.84
CA PHE A 191 -25.55 -16.26 25.65
C PHE A 191 -26.78 -16.52 26.52
N ALA A 192 -27.66 -17.41 26.05
CA ALA A 192 -28.70 -17.97 26.90
C ALA A 192 -28.08 -18.82 28.01
N ALA A 193 -28.57 -18.70 29.25
CA ALA A 193 -27.97 -19.32 30.44
C ALA A 193 -27.78 -20.85 30.36
N ALA A 194 -28.56 -21.54 29.53
CA ALA A 194 -28.46 -22.98 29.30
C ALA A 194 -27.40 -23.38 28.24
N ALA A 195 -26.81 -22.40 27.54
CA ALA A 195 -25.93 -22.60 26.39
C ALA A 195 -24.61 -21.80 26.49
N THR A 196 -24.30 -21.27 27.68
CA THR A 196 -23.07 -20.51 27.94
C THR A 196 -21.84 -21.37 27.62
N PRO A 197 -21.02 -21.00 26.63
CA PRO A 197 -19.74 -21.66 26.41
C PRO A 197 -18.82 -21.40 27.62
N SER A 198 -17.75 -22.18 27.80
CA SER A 198 -16.84 -22.10 28.97
C SER A 198 -16.01 -20.81 29.09
N ALA A 199 -16.39 -19.73 28.39
CA ALA A 199 -15.81 -18.40 28.51
C ALA A 199 -16.64 -17.53 29.48
N PRO A 200 -16.02 -16.62 30.24
CA PRO A 200 -16.75 -15.67 31.07
C PRO A 200 -17.60 -14.78 30.16
N ASN A 201 -18.89 -14.64 30.50
CA ASN A 201 -19.90 -13.90 29.70
C ASN A 201 -19.52 -12.44 29.37
N ASP A 202 -18.53 -11.86 30.06
CA ASP A 202 -18.11 -10.47 29.90
C ASP A 202 -16.84 -10.29 29.04
N CYS A 203 -16.26 -11.37 28.49
CA CYS A 203 -15.05 -11.25 27.66
C CYS A 203 -15.38 -10.76 26.23
N PRO A 204 -14.77 -9.65 25.77
CA PRO A 204 -14.91 -9.24 24.37
C PRO A 204 -14.33 -10.29 23.41
N LEU A 205 -14.93 -10.40 22.24
CA LEU A 205 -14.56 -11.31 21.17
C LEU A 205 -14.14 -10.50 19.94
N VAL A 206 -13.14 -10.99 19.22
CA VAL A 206 -12.64 -10.37 17.98
C VAL A 206 -12.64 -11.40 16.84
N ASP A 207 -12.60 -10.92 15.60
CA ASP A 207 -12.65 -11.75 14.39
C ASP A 207 -13.83 -12.76 14.35
N PRO A 208 -15.07 -12.35 14.69
CA PRO A 208 -16.19 -13.26 14.63
C PRO A 208 -16.54 -13.61 13.18
N HIS A 209 -16.57 -14.89 12.85
CA HIS A 209 -16.91 -15.37 11.51
C HIS A 209 -17.71 -16.66 11.55
N ARG A 210 -18.46 -16.92 10.47
CA ARG A 210 -19.25 -18.14 10.34
C ARG A 210 -18.35 -19.31 9.96
N VAL A 211 -18.43 -20.41 10.72
CA VAL A 211 -17.68 -21.63 10.42
C VAL A 211 -18.31 -22.31 9.20
N PRO A 212 -17.52 -22.74 8.19
CA PRO A 212 -18.04 -23.46 7.04
C PRO A 212 -18.84 -24.70 7.43
N THR A 213 -19.94 -24.96 6.73
CA THR A 213 -20.84 -26.08 7.06
C THR A 213 -20.15 -27.45 6.98
N ALA A 214 -19.08 -27.57 6.21
CA ALA A 214 -18.26 -28.78 6.10
C ALA A 214 -17.42 -29.08 7.36
N GLU A 215 -17.18 -28.08 8.22
CA GLU A 215 -16.34 -28.17 9.42
C GLU A 215 -17.15 -28.36 10.72
N VAL A 216 -18.47 -28.46 10.59
CA VAL A 216 -19.40 -28.70 11.69
C VAL A 216 -20.17 -30.00 11.45
N ALA A 217 -20.78 -30.55 12.50
CA ALA A 217 -21.58 -31.76 12.34
C ALA A 217 -22.77 -31.48 11.38
N PRO A 218 -23.21 -32.48 10.58
CA PRO A 218 -24.22 -32.28 9.53
C PRO A 218 -25.53 -31.63 10.00
N ASP A 219 -25.95 -31.91 11.24
CA ASP A 219 -27.17 -31.38 11.85
C ASP A 219 -26.88 -30.28 12.89
N ALA A 220 -25.64 -29.78 12.96
CA ALA A 220 -25.29 -28.72 13.88
C ALA A 220 -26.00 -27.41 13.46
N PRO A 221 -26.58 -26.66 14.42
CA PRO A 221 -27.03 -25.31 14.16
C PRO A 221 -25.90 -24.44 13.59
N PRO A 222 -26.23 -23.34 12.89
CA PRO A 222 -25.22 -22.42 12.37
C PRO A 222 -24.22 -22.03 13.47
N THR A 223 -22.95 -22.29 13.21
CA THR A 223 -21.87 -22.13 14.19
C THR A 223 -20.96 -20.98 13.77
N PHE A 224 -20.56 -20.20 14.75
CA PHE A 224 -19.63 -19.08 14.64
C PHE A 224 -18.40 -19.34 15.49
N GLU A 225 -17.27 -18.80 15.06
CA GLU A 225 -16.00 -18.82 15.78
C GLU A 225 -15.53 -17.38 15.96
N ALA A 226 -14.95 -17.08 17.12
CA ALA A 226 -14.30 -15.81 17.42
C ALA A 226 -13.14 -16.04 18.39
N THR A 227 -12.25 -15.06 18.53
CA THR A 227 -11.12 -15.11 19.47
C THR A 227 -11.42 -14.25 20.69
N THR A 228 -11.16 -14.76 21.89
CA THR A 228 -11.33 -13.98 23.14
C THR A 228 -10.25 -12.91 23.29
N LEU A 229 -10.64 -11.72 23.74
CA LEU A 229 -9.73 -10.64 24.08
C LEU A 229 -9.40 -10.68 25.58
N GLU A 230 -8.54 -11.63 25.95
CA GLU A 230 -8.02 -11.82 27.31
C GLU A 230 -6.51 -12.07 27.28
N SER A 231 -5.83 -12.12 28.43
CA SER A 231 -4.37 -12.25 28.48
C SER A 231 -3.85 -13.48 27.71
N GLU A 232 -4.62 -14.57 27.71
CA GLU A 232 -4.40 -15.76 26.89
C GLU A 232 -5.56 -15.94 25.90
N PRO A 233 -5.47 -15.38 24.67
CA PRO A 233 -6.53 -15.48 23.68
C PRO A 233 -6.82 -16.93 23.30
N ARG A 234 -8.10 -17.31 23.30
CA ARG A 234 -8.57 -18.63 22.89
C ARG A 234 -9.68 -18.51 21.85
N ARG A 235 -9.78 -19.52 21.00
CA ARG A 235 -10.89 -19.66 20.06
C ARG A 235 -12.14 -20.13 20.79
N LEU A 236 -13.23 -19.40 20.58
CA LEU A 236 -14.54 -19.69 21.14
C LEU A 236 -15.49 -20.03 19.99
N ARG A 237 -16.09 -21.22 20.04
CA ARG A 237 -17.17 -21.60 19.13
C ARG A 237 -18.51 -21.50 19.83
N PHE A 238 -19.49 -20.93 19.14
CA PHE A 238 -20.85 -20.78 19.64
C PHE A 238 -21.87 -20.91 18.50
N GLN A 239 -23.09 -21.31 18.85
CA GLN A 239 -24.15 -21.61 17.88
C GLN A 239 -25.22 -20.53 17.90
N LEU A 240 -25.77 -20.21 16.74
CA LEU A 240 -26.80 -19.17 16.56
C LEU A 240 -27.95 -19.26 17.59
N PRO A 241 -28.57 -20.43 17.86
CA PRO A 241 -29.69 -20.51 18.81
C PRO A 241 -29.31 -20.18 20.27
N ALA A 242 -28.02 -20.20 20.60
CA ALA A 242 -27.53 -19.86 21.93
C ALA A 242 -27.34 -18.34 22.13
N ILE A 243 -27.30 -17.57 21.03
CA ILE A 243 -27.02 -16.14 21.05
C ILE A 243 -28.32 -15.39 21.35
N LYS A 244 -28.35 -14.63 22.44
CA LYS A 244 -29.44 -13.70 22.71
C LYS A 244 -29.21 -12.36 22.02
N GLN A 245 -27.99 -11.85 22.14
CA GLN A 245 -27.65 -10.51 21.71
C GLN A 245 -26.16 -10.42 21.38
N VAL A 246 -25.83 -9.61 20.39
CA VAL A 246 -24.46 -9.17 20.12
C VAL A 246 -24.39 -7.65 20.23
N ARG A 247 -23.30 -7.14 20.83
CA ARG A 247 -23.02 -5.70 20.98
C ARG A 247 -21.60 -5.40 20.52
N VAL A 248 -21.41 -4.30 19.80
CA VAL A 248 -20.06 -3.75 19.56
C VAL A 248 -19.48 -3.20 20.87
N VAL A 249 -18.18 -3.35 21.06
CA VAL A 249 -17.42 -2.77 22.17
C VAL A 249 -16.68 -1.54 21.65
N GLU A 250 -17.11 -0.36 22.09
CA GLU A 250 -16.55 0.93 21.65
C GLU A 250 -15.06 1.08 22.00
N GLU A 251 -14.69 0.75 23.23
CA GLU A 251 -13.31 0.76 23.72
C GLU A 251 -12.98 -0.59 24.36
N PRO A 252 -12.44 -1.56 23.60
CA PRO A 252 -12.06 -2.83 24.18
C PRO A 252 -10.92 -2.64 25.18
N SER A 253 -11.15 -3.02 26.44
CA SER A 253 -10.11 -3.05 27.46
C SER A 253 -9.03 -4.06 27.06
N ARG A 254 -7.82 -3.59 26.81
CA ARG A 254 -6.67 -4.46 26.51
C ARG A 254 -6.12 -5.01 27.82
N PRO A 255 -5.90 -6.33 27.94
CA PRO A 255 -5.28 -6.88 29.13
C PRO A 255 -3.86 -6.32 29.28
N SER A 256 -3.48 -5.84 30.46
CA SER A 256 -2.07 -5.52 30.73
C SER A 256 -1.27 -6.82 30.79
N LEU A 257 -0.13 -6.83 30.11
CA LEU A 257 0.80 -7.96 30.06
C LEU A 257 2.18 -7.62 30.64
N ASP A 258 2.31 -6.48 31.33
CA ASP A 258 3.61 -5.96 31.77
C ASP A 258 4.32 -6.90 32.75
N GLU A 259 3.56 -7.59 33.59
CA GLU A 259 4.06 -8.57 34.56
C GLU A 259 4.21 -9.98 33.98
N GLN A 260 3.83 -10.20 32.71
CA GLN A 260 3.87 -11.50 32.08
C GLN A 260 5.24 -11.80 31.47
N GLU A 261 5.62 -13.08 31.48
CA GLU A 261 6.84 -13.57 30.83
C GLU A 261 6.86 -13.20 29.33
N PRO A 262 8.01 -12.84 28.74
CA PRO A 262 8.11 -12.44 27.34
C PRO A 262 7.52 -13.46 26.34
N ALA A 263 7.60 -14.75 26.67
CA ALA A 263 7.00 -15.82 25.86
C ALA A 263 5.46 -15.80 25.85
N VAL A 264 4.83 -15.42 26.97
CA VAL A 264 3.38 -15.27 27.06
C VAL A 264 2.95 -14.03 26.30
N ARG A 265 3.66 -12.91 26.51
CA ARG A 265 3.44 -11.63 25.81
C ARG A 265 3.49 -11.80 24.29
N VAL A 266 4.55 -12.41 23.76
CA VAL A 266 4.67 -12.59 22.30
C VAL A 266 3.61 -13.53 21.75
N SER A 267 3.21 -14.57 22.50
CA SER A 267 2.14 -15.48 22.08
C SER A 267 0.78 -14.79 22.01
N HIS A 268 0.50 -13.89 22.95
CA HIS A 268 -0.69 -13.04 22.94
C HIS A 268 -0.70 -12.14 21.69
N TYR A 269 0.33 -11.33 21.49
CA TYR A 269 0.39 -10.39 20.36
C TYR A 269 0.38 -11.08 19.00
N ARG A 270 1.01 -12.24 18.89
CA ARG A 270 0.98 -13.07 17.69
C ARG A 270 -0.43 -13.52 17.32
N THR A 271 -1.23 -13.89 18.32
CA THR A 271 -2.63 -14.31 18.10
C THR A 271 -3.51 -13.11 17.72
N LEU A 272 -3.31 -11.96 18.38
CA LEU A 272 -4.03 -10.73 18.02
C LEU A 272 -3.60 -10.16 16.66
N ALA A 273 -2.33 -10.22 16.28
CA ALA A 273 -1.88 -9.76 14.97
C ALA A 273 -2.53 -10.56 13.82
N GLU A 274 -2.80 -11.86 14.05
CA GLU A 274 -3.45 -12.73 13.07
C GLU A 274 -4.97 -12.50 12.98
N THR A 275 -5.63 -12.06 14.05
CA THR A 275 -7.10 -11.99 14.14
C THR A 275 -7.64 -10.56 14.18
N ALA A 276 -6.96 -9.66 14.87
CA ALA A 276 -7.35 -8.27 15.08
C ALA A 276 -6.11 -7.35 15.11
N PRO A 277 -5.36 -7.21 14.00
CA PRO A 277 -4.10 -6.45 13.96
C PRO A 277 -4.24 -5.00 14.44
N GLY A 278 -5.39 -4.35 14.19
CA GLY A 278 -5.64 -2.97 14.65
C GLY A 278 -5.79 -2.81 16.18
N LEU A 279 -5.85 -3.91 16.93
CA LEU A 279 -5.83 -3.88 18.40
C LEU A 279 -4.43 -4.05 18.99
N VAL A 280 -3.41 -4.31 18.15
CA VAL A 280 -2.04 -4.49 18.58
C VAL A 280 -1.29 -3.18 18.45
N ASN A 281 -0.73 -2.68 19.55
CA ASN A 281 0.19 -1.55 19.50
C ASN A 281 1.62 -2.06 19.20
N PRO A 282 2.26 -1.66 18.10
CA PRO A 282 3.61 -2.12 17.73
C PRO A 282 4.65 -1.87 18.83
N ALA A 283 4.51 -0.76 19.57
CA ALA A 283 5.41 -0.40 20.67
C ALA A 283 5.41 -1.44 21.81
N ASP A 284 4.36 -2.25 21.94
CA ASP A 284 4.29 -3.29 22.97
C ASP A 284 5.08 -4.56 22.58
N ILE A 285 5.36 -4.74 21.29
CA ILE A 285 6.13 -5.86 20.73
C ILE A 285 7.60 -5.48 20.59
N GLU A 286 7.92 -4.22 20.33
CA GLU A 286 9.29 -3.75 20.10
C GLU A 286 10.29 -4.21 21.18
N PRO A 287 9.99 -4.17 22.49
CA PRO A 287 10.88 -4.69 23.53
C PRO A 287 11.13 -6.22 23.44
N LEU A 288 10.24 -6.97 22.78
CA LEU A 288 10.37 -8.41 22.59
C LEU A 288 11.34 -8.76 21.45
N LEU A 289 11.63 -7.81 20.55
CA LEU A 289 12.65 -7.98 19.52
C LEU A 289 14.04 -8.13 20.15
N THR A 290 14.31 -7.49 21.29
CA THR A 290 15.60 -7.55 21.99
C THR A 290 15.62 -8.59 23.13
N ALA A 291 14.59 -9.44 23.22
CA ALA A 291 14.49 -10.44 24.27
C ALA A 291 15.70 -11.41 24.29
N SER A 292 16.14 -11.81 25.48
CA SER A 292 17.27 -12.73 25.64
C SER A 292 17.04 -14.09 24.98
N ALA A 293 15.79 -14.58 25.01
CA ALA A 293 15.40 -15.85 24.42
C ALA A 293 15.25 -15.76 22.88
N PRO A 294 16.02 -16.52 22.07
CA PRO A 294 15.96 -16.44 20.61
C PRO A 294 14.59 -16.79 20.01
N ARG A 295 13.83 -17.68 20.67
CA ARG A 295 12.46 -18.01 20.25
C ARG A 295 11.51 -16.81 20.38
N VAL A 296 11.65 -16.03 21.45
CA VAL A 296 10.81 -14.83 21.67
C VAL A 296 11.13 -13.79 20.61
N ARG A 297 12.42 -13.55 20.30
CA ARG A 297 12.80 -12.64 19.20
C ARG A 297 12.22 -13.08 17.87
N PHE A 298 12.35 -14.37 17.54
CA PHE A 298 11.78 -14.92 16.31
C PHE A 298 10.26 -14.73 16.23
N ASP A 299 9.53 -15.05 17.29
CA ASP A 299 8.09 -14.88 17.36
C ASP A 299 7.69 -13.39 17.30
N ALA A 300 8.50 -12.48 17.86
CA ALA A 300 8.28 -11.04 17.80
C ALA A 300 8.44 -10.50 16.38
N VAL A 301 9.53 -10.87 15.68
CA VAL A 301 9.75 -10.52 14.27
C VAL A 301 8.62 -11.07 13.38
N ARG A 302 8.18 -12.32 13.63
CA ARG A 302 7.04 -12.93 12.92
C ARG A 302 5.74 -12.15 13.16
N THR A 303 5.52 -11.68 14.37
CA THR A 303 4.35 -10.89 14.75
C THR A 303 4.37 -9.54 14.03
N PHE A 304 5.51 -8.83 14.05
CA PHE A 304 5.70 -7.61 13.27
C PHE A 304 5.39 -7.80 11.79
N ARG A 305 5.92 -8.85 11.17
CA ARG A 305 5.63 -9.15 9.75
C ARG A 305 4.13 -9.26 9.45
N THR A 306 3.36 -9.80 10.39
CA THR A 306 1.90 -9.92 10.26
C THR A 306 1.24 -8.54 10.34
N LEU A 307 1.65 -7.70 11.29
CA LEU A 307 1.16 -6.32 11.40
C LEU A 307 1.48 -5.48 10.17
N LEU A 308 2.70 -5.59 9.62
CA LEU A 308 3.12 -4.86 8.41
C LEU A 308 2.34 -5.26 7.15
N THR A 309 1.65 -6.40 7.17
CA THR A 309 0.75 -6.77 6.08
C THR A 309 -0.53 -5.92 6.11
N ALA A 310 -0.99 -5.54 7.30
CA ALA A 310 -2.15 -4.67 7.49
C ALA A 310 -1.78 -3.19 7.38
N GLU A 311 -0.67 -2.77 8.01
CA GLU A 311 -0.24 -1.37 8.09
C GLU A 311 1.30 -1.27 8.17
N PRO A 312 2.01 -0.87 7.10
CA PRO A 312 3.47 -0.77 7.12
C PRO A 312 4.03 0.35 8.00
N SER A 313 3.27 1.45 8.20
CA SER A 313 3.64 2.54 9.13
C SER A 313 3.84 2.04 10.57
N ALA A 314 3.20 0.93 10.94
CA ALA A 314 3.37 0.27 12.22
C ALA A 314 4.81 -0.18 12.50
N GLY A 315 5.65 -0.33 11.47
CA GLY A 315 7.05 -0.76 11.59
C GLY A 315 8.06 0.36 11.72
N LEU A 316 7.66 1.62 11.54
CA LEU A 316 8.61 2.73 11.41
C LEU A 316 9.45 2.95 12.67
N SER A 317 8.87 2.81 13.87
CA SER A 317 9.65 2.91 15.12
C SER A 317 10.58 1.72 15.34
N ALA A 318 10.26 0.57 14.72
CA ALA A 318 10.94 -0.69 14.96
C ALA A 318 12.06 -0.98 13.94
N VAL A 319 12.37 -0.07 13.00
CA VAL A 319 13.38 -0.30 11.96
C VAL A 319 14.72 -0.71 12.57
N ASP A 320 15.27 0.09 13.49
CA ASP A 320 16.55 -0.22 14.14
C ASP A 320 16.51 -1.57 14.87
N SER A 321 15.44 -1.81 15.64
CA SER A 321 15.23 -3.05 16.37
C SER A 321 15.07 -4.28 15.45
N LEU A 322 14.55 -4.10 14.23
CA LEU A 322 14.46 -5.14 13.21
C LEU A 322 15.81 -5.34 12.52
N THR A 323 16.55 -4.27 12.26
CA THR A 323 17.90 -4.29 11.69
C THR A 323 18.88 -5.05 12.58
N ASP A 324 18.80 -4.84 13.90
CA ASP A 324 19.57 -5.62 14.90
C ASP A 324 19.25 -7.12 14.91
N ARG A 325 18.19 -7.58 14.21
CA ARG A 325 17.85 -9.01 14.10
C ARG A 325 18.48 -9.68 12.88
N LEU A 326 19.19 -8.93 12.02
CA LEU A 326 19.95 -9.51 10.92
C LEU A 326 21.12 -10.37 11.42
N ASP A 327 21.65 -10.07 12.61
CA ASP A 327 22.69 -10.86 13.30
C ASP A 327 22.18 -12.16 13.95
N ASP A 328 20.87 -12.38 13.98
CA ASP A 328 20.30 -13.61 14.53
C ASP A 328 20.46 -14.80 13.57
N ARG A 329 20.00 -15.98 14.01
CA ARG A 329 19.93 -17.17 13.15
C ARG A 329 19.18 -16.86 11.86
N GLN A 330 19.62 -17.51 10.78
CA GLN A 330 19.15 -17.33 9.41
C GLN A 330 17.63 -17.16 9.23
N LEU A 331 16.78 -17.90 9.96
CA LEU A 331 15.32 -17.77 9.86
C LEU A 331 14.80 -16.45 10.46
N THR A 332 15.37 -16.00 11.59
CA THR A 332 15.04 -14.71 12.19
C THR A 332 15.53 -13.57 11.31
N ALA A 333 16.79 -13.62 10.86
CA ALA A 333 17.37 -12.64 9.94
C ALA A 333 16.53 -12.51 8.65
N LEU A 334 16.17 -13.64 8.02
CA LEU A 334 15.28 -13.65 6.84
C LEU A 334 13.93 -13.00 7.12
N THR A 335 13.34 -13.25 8.28
CA THR A 335 12.03 -12.68 8.62
C THR A 335 12.16 -11.18 8.87
N ALA A 336 13.25 -10.73 9.50
CA ALA A 336 13.54 -9.32 9.74
C ALA A 336 13.80 -8.55 8.44
N VAL A 337 14.62 -9.08 7.52
CA VAL A 337 14.82 -8.48 6.19
C VAL A 337 13.50 -8.37 5.42
N ARG A 338 12.59 -9.34 5.57
CA ARG A 338 11.25 -9.26 4.96
C ARG A 338 10.36 -8.19 5.60
N CYS A 339 10.49 -7.94 6.90
CA CYS A 339 9.83 -6.81 7.55
C CYS A 339 10.36 -5.48 7.00
N LEU A 340 11.69 -5.31 6.97
CA LEU A 340 12.35 -4.13 6.42
C LEU A 340 11.96 -3.89 4.96
N LEU A 341 11.91 -4.95 4.14
CA LEU A 341 11.46 -4.86 2.75
C LEU A 341 10.00 -4.38 2.65
N ARG A 342 9.10 -4.90 3.50
CA ARG A 342 7.69 -4.47 3.48
C ARG A 342 7.54 -3.00 3.89
N ILE A 343 8.36 -2.52 4.83
CA ILE A 343 8.43 -1.10 5.21
C ILE A 343 8.97 -0.28 4.03
N ALA A 344 10.07 -0.74 3.41
CA ALA A 344 10.71 -0.07 2.28
C ALA A 344 9.74 0.18 1.12
N GLU A 345 8.85 -0.78 0.83
CA GLU A 345 7.84 -0.69 -0.24
C GLU A 345 6.93 0.55 -0.16
N GLU A 346 6.79 1.17 1.01
CA GLU A 346 6.03 2.41 1.21
C GLU A 346 6.90 3.56 1.78
N TYR A 347 7.95 3.23 2.53
CA TYR A 347 8.82 4.17 3.25
C TYR A 347 10.30 3.86 3.00
N PRO A 348 10.82 3.99 1.77
CA PRO A 348 12.19 3.59 1.42
C PRO A 348 13.26 4.35 2.21
N ALA A 349 13.05 5.64 2.47
CA ALA A 349 13.98 6.46 3.25
C ALA A 349 14.13 5.97 4.71
N ALA A 350 13.11 5.30 5.27
CA ALA A 350 13.15 4.84 6.65
C ALA A 350 14.13 3.68 6.85
N VAL A 351 14.47 2.92 5.79
CA VAL A 351 15.34 1.74 5.88
C VAL A 351 16.75 1.97 5.31
N ALA A 352 17.04 3.18 4.82
CA ALA A 352 18.32 3.51 4.18
C ALA A 352 19.52 3.26 5.11
N ASP A 353 19.40 3.63 6.39
CA ASP A 353 20.46 3.42 7.39
C ASP A 353 20.70 1.94 7.75
N SER A 354 19.84 1.04 7.26
CA SER A 354 20.00 -0.41 7.45
C SER A 354 20.94 -1.04 6.42
N THR A 355 21.39 -0.31 5.39
CA THR A 355 22.25 -0.83 4.31
C THR A 355 23.47 -1.60 4.82
N PRO A 356 24.27 -1.13 5.80
CA PRO A 356 25.44 -1.87 6.27
C PRO A 356 25.09 -3.26 6.80
N ALA A 357 24.09 -3.35 7.68
CA ALA A 357 23.64 -4.62 8.26
C ALA A 357 23.03 -5.55 7.19
N VAL A 358 22.29 -5.01 6.22
CA VAL A 358 21.74 -5.79 5.10
C VAL A 358 22.87 -6.33 4.22
N SER A 359 23.95 -5.57 4.05
CA SER A 359 25.13 -5.98 3.27
C SER A 359 25.88 -7.13 3.93
N ASP A 360 25.98 -7.14 5.26
CA ASP A 360 26.66 -8.20 6.03
C ASP A 360 25.97 -9.57 5.92
N VAL A 361 24.68 -9.60 5.59
CA VAL A 361 23.91 -10.85 5.40
C VAL A 361 23.79 -11.27 3.93
N VAL A 362 24.39 -10.53 3.00
CA VAL A 362 24.54 -10.96 1.60
C VAL A 362 25.58 -12.07 1.50
N ASP A 363 25.34 -13.05 0.62
CA ASP A 363 26.21 -14.21 0.43
C ASP A 363 26.34 -15.07 1.70
N SER A 364 25.25 -15.14 2.46
CA SER A 364 25.14 -15.89 3.73
C SER A 364 25.12 -17.43 3.55
N GLY A 365 25.23 -17.92 2.31
CA GLY A 365 24.98 -19.32 1.94
C GLY A 365 23.49 -19.68 1.92
N SER A 366 22.58 -18.72 2.06
CA SER A 366 21.13 -18.91 2.05
C SER A 366 20.49 -18.25 0.84
N ALA A 367 20.07 -19.04 -0.13
CA ALA A 367 19.39 -18.49 -1.32
C ALA A 367 18.16 -17.63 -0.96
N LEU A 368 17.44 -17.95 0.12
CA LEU A 368 16.28 -17.17 0.57
C LEU A 368 16.66 -15.85 1.25
N LEU A 369 17.68 -15.84 2.11
CA LEU A 369 18.15 -14.62 2.77
C LEU A 369 18.80 -13.70 1.73
N ASP A 370 19.68 -14.23 0.88
CA ASP A 370 20.36 -13.47 -0.16
C ASP A 370 19.34 -12.84 -1.13
N THR A 371 18.26 -13.57 -1.48
CA THR A 371 17.18 -13.03 -2.32
C THR A 371 16.43 -11.88 -1.64
N ALA A 372 16.19 -11.97 -0.33
CA ALA A 372 15.49 -10.93 0.42
C ALA A 372 16.39 -9.70 0.61
N ALA A 373 17.66 -9.91 0.98
CA ALA A 373 18.64 -8.86 1.23
C ALA A 373 18.94 -8.08 -0.05
N THR A 374 19.25 -8.77 -1.16
CA THR A 374 19.50 -8.10 -2.46
C THR A 374 18.25 -7.42 -3.01
N ARG A 375 17.03 -7.91 -2.71
CA ARG A 375 15.79 -7.20 -3.06
C ARG A 375 15.66 -5.89 -2.29
N LEU A 376 15.96 -5.91 -0.99
CA LEU A 376 15.93 -4.71 -0.15
C LEU A 376 16.98 -3.69 -0.60
N LEU A 377 18.22 -4.11 -0.87
CA LEU A 377 19.28 -3.25 -1.40
C LEU A 377 18.91 -2.64 -2.76
N LEU A 378 18.30 -3.41 -3.66
CA LEU A 378 17.77 -2.88 -4.92
C LEU A 378 16.72 -1.80 -4.68
N TYR A 379 15.77 -2.05 -3.77
CA TYR A 379 14.72 -1.08 -3.46
C TYR A 379 15.29 0.22 -2.84
N ILE A 380 16.28 0.10 -1.96
CA ILE A 380 17.02 1.25 -1.41
C ILE A 380 17.70 2.01 -2.56
N ALA A 381 18.46 1.32 -3.42
CA ALA A 381 19.17 1.95 -4.53
C ALA A 381 18.24 2.65 -5.54
N GLU A 382 17.04 2.12 -5.80
CA GLU A 382 16.07 2.73 -6.72
C GLU A 382 15.52 4.07 -6.20
N HIS A 383 15.54 4.30 -4.88
CA HIS A 383 14.98 5.51 -4.25
C HIS A 383 16.05 6.46 -3.70
N ASP A 384 17.12 5.91 -3.14
CA ASP A 384 18.31 6.62 -2.66
C ASP A 384 19.56 5.83 -3.08
N PRO A 385 20.05 6.05 -4.31
CA PRO A 385 21.28 5.42 -4.81
C PRO A 385 22.49 5.63 -3.89
N ALA A 386 22.58 6.78 -3.21
CA ALA A 386 23.71 7.10 -2.33
C ALA A 386 23.76 6.16 -1.12
N ALA A 387 22.60 5.88 -0.52
CA ALA A 387 22.47 5.01 0.64
C ALA A 387 22.84 3.54 0.36
N ALA A 388 22.86 3.12 -0.90
CA ALA A 388 23.22 1.75 -1.30
C ALA A 388 24.70 1.60 -1.70
N LEU A 389 25.50 2.68 -1.75
CA LEU A 389 26.89 2.63 -2.19
C LEU A 389 27.77 1.71 -1.34
N ASP A 390 27.59 1.74 -0.02
CA ASP A 390 28.35 0.91 0.92
C ASP A 390 28.10 -0.61 0.71
N ALA A 391 27.01 -0.98 0.05
CA ALA A 391 26.72 -2.37 -0.30
C ALA A 391 27.50 -2.89 -1.52
N THR A 392 28.18 -2.01 -2.27
CA THR A 392 28.86 -2.36 -3.53
C THR A 392 29.81 -3.56 -3.40
N PRO A 393 30.66 -3.68 -2.36
CA PRO A 393 31.53 -4.85 -2.19
C PRO A 393 30.75 -6.16 -2.01
N ALA A 394 29.62 -6.13 -1.28
CA ALA A 394 28.77 -7.30 -1.08
C ALA A 394 27.99 -7.67 -2.35
N LEU A 395 27.53 -6.68 -3.13
CA LEU A 395 26.91 -6.93 -4.44
C LEU A 395 27.92 -7.51 -5.44
N ALA A 396 29.17 -7.03 -5.40
CA ALA A 396 30.26 -7.49 -6.24
C ALA A 396 30.58 -8.98 -6.05
N SER A 397 30.49 -9.50 -4.81
CA SER A 397 30.74 -10.93 -4.54
C SER A 397 29.71 -11.84 -5.23
N LEU A 398 28.51 -11.33 -5.50
CA LEU A 398 27.45 -12.05 -6.20
C LEU A 398 27.56 -11.99 -7.73
N LEU A 399 28.37 -11.08 -8.31
CA LEU A 399 28.52 -10.96 -9.76
C LEU A 399 29.28 -12.15 -10.35
N SER A 400 28.53 -13.18 -10.72
CA SER A 400 29.06 -14.45 -11.23
C SER A 400 28.30 -14.92 -12.48
N PRO A 401 28.94 -15.65 -13.42
CA PRO A 401 28.34 -16.07 -14.69
C PRO A 401 27.08 -16.96 -14.59
N THR A 402 26.85 -17.66 -13.48
CA THR A 402 25.65 -18.49 -13.32
C THR A 402 24.52 -17.64 -12.73
N PRO A 403 23.47 -17.30 -13.48
CA PRO A 403 22.42 -16.42 -12.97
C PRO A 403 21.58 -17.12 -11.91
N THR A 404 21.41 -16.47 -10.76
CA THR A 404 20.41 -16.81 -9.73
C THR A 404 19.62 -15.56 -9.39
N ARG A 405 18.50 -15.70 -8.67
CA ARG A 405 17.67 -14.55 -8.31
C ARG A 405 18.46 -13.45 -7.54
N PRO A 406 19.25 -13.78 -6.49
CA PRO A 406 20.08 -12.79 -5.82
C PRO A 406 21.10 -12.11 -6.75
N ARG A 407 21.71 -12.86 -7.67
CA ARG A 407 22.73 -12.33 -8.60
C ARG A 407 22.13 -11.38 -9.62
N ARG A 408 20.93 -11.67 -10.13
CA ARG A 408 20.20 -10.73 -11.00
C ARG A 408 19.82 -9.46 -10.26
N GLN A 409 19.39 -9.57 -9.01
CA GLN A 409 19.06 -8.42 -8.17
C GLN A 409 20.32 -7.61 -7.88
N ALA A 410 21.43 -8.24 -7.54
CA ALA A 410 22.70 -7.56 -7.33
C ALA A 410 23.20 -6.84 -8.59
N LEU A 411 23.10 -7.48 -9.77
CA LEU A 411 23.43 -6.84 -11.04
C LEU A 411 22.50 -5.67 -11.36
N ALA A 412 21.20 -5.79 -11.06
CA ALA A 412 20.25 -4.69 -11.22
C ALA A 412 20.63 -3.51 -10.30
N THR A 413 20.97 -3.76 -9.03
CA THR A 413 21.44 -2.73 -8.10
C THR A 413 22.69 -2.04 -8.62
N VAL A 414 23.69 -2.81 -9.09
CA VAL A 414 24.90 -2.26 -9.73
C VAL A 414 24.55 -1.40 -10.96
N GLY A 415 23.58 -1.84 -11.76
CA GLY A 415 23.11 -1.10 -12.93
C GLY A 415 22.40 0.22 -12.58
N VAL A 416 21.70 0.29 -11.45
CA VAL A 416 21.10 1.52 -10.91
C VAL A 416 22.19 2.47 -10.40
N LEU A 417 23.19 1.96 -9.68
CA LEU A 417 24.30 2.75 -9.14
C LEU A 417 25.25 3.28 -10.22
N ALA A 418 25.41 2.56 -11.34
CA ALA A 418 26.35 2.90 -12.39
C ALA A 418 26.04 4.22 -13.14
N GLU A 419 24.80 4.73 -13.07
CA GLU A 419 24.43 6.01 -13.69
C GLU A 419 24.85 7.22 -12.83
N PRO A 420 24.45 7.32 -11.55
CA PRO A 420 24.86 8.44 -10.70
C PRO A 420 26.29 8.32 -10.16
N TYR A 421 26.85 7.11 -10.03
CA TYR A 421 28.16 6.85 -9.41
C TYR A 421 29.03 5.90 -10.24
N PRO A 422 29.34 6.24 -11.51
CA PRO A 422 30.16 5.38 -12.38
C PRO A 422 31.55 5.09 -11.80
N GLU A 423 32.13 5.99 -11.00
CA GLU A 423 33.43 5.86 -10.34
C GLU A 423 33.47 4.71 -9.33
N GLU A 424 32.38 4.49 -8.59
CA GLU A 424 32.27 3.45 -7.57
C GLU A 424 32.03 2.07 -8.20
N ILE A 425 31.41 2.04 -9.40
CA ILE A 425 31.16 0.80 -10.14
C ILE A 425 32.35 0.43 -11.05
N ARG A 426 33.22 1.38 -11.41
CA ARG A 426 34.40 1.13 -12.27
C ARG A 426 35.27 -0.06 -11.81
N PRO A 427 35.55 -0.28 -10.51
CA PRO A 427 36.27 -1.45 -10.05
C PRO A 427 35.60 -2.81 -10.37
N LEU A 428 34.29 -2.81 -10.65
CA LEU A 428 33.51 -4.01 -10.97
C LEU A 428 33.50 -4.37 -12.47
N VAL A 429 34.13 -3.56 -13.31
CA VAL A 429 34.19 -3.78 -14.77
C VAL A 429 34.71 -5.17 -15.14
N PRO A 430 35.77 -5.73 -14.54
CA PRO A 430 36.19 -7.11 -14.84
C PRO A 430 35.08 -8.15 -14.62
N GLN A 431 34.29 -8.00 -13.55
CA GLN A 431 33.15 -8.87 -13.26
C GLN A 431 32.05 -8.66 -14.31
N LEU A 432 31.66 -7.42 -14.61
CA LEU A 432 30.64 -7.11 -15.63
C LEU A 432 31.02 -7.69 -17.01
N CYS A 433 32.29 -7.55 -17.42
CA CYS A 433 32.83 -8.13 -18.64
C CYS A 433 32.74 -9.67 -18.67
N SER A 434 32.87 -10.33 -17.51
CA SER A 434 32.71 -11.78 -17.43
C SER A 434 31.26 -12.23 -17.67
N LEU A 435 30.28 -11.41 -17.29
CA LEU A 435 28.85 -11.72 -17.42
C LEU A 435 28.35 -11.61 -18.88
N LEU A 436 29.09 -10.91 -19.74
CA LEU A 436 28.76 -10.78 -21.17
C LEU A 436 28.81 -12.11 -21.93
N ARG A 437 29.47 -13.13 -21.38
CA ARG A 437 29.64 -14.47 -22.00
C ARG A 437 28.65 -15.51 -21.50
N THR A 438 27.61 -15.09 -20.77
CA THR A 438 26.62 -16.01 -20.21
C THR A 438 25.58 -16.41 -21.24
N ASP A 439 25.00 -17.61 -21.09
CA ASP A 439 23.92 -18.08 -21.96
C ASP A 439 22.59 -17.34 -21.73
N ASP A 440 22.50 -16.52 -20.69
CA ASP A 440 21.29 -15.82 -20.31
C ASP A 440 21.24 -14.41 -20.92
N THR A 441 20.42 -14.24 -21.95
CA THR A 441 20.29 -12.97 -22.68
C THR A 441 19.94 -11.80 -21.77
N GLN A 442 19.03 -11.96 -20.81
CA GLN A 442 18.64 -10.83 -19.95
C GLN A 442 19.74 -10.44 -18.98
N TYR A 443 20.51 -11.42 -18.50
CA TYR A 443 21.67 -11.16 -17.67
C TYR A 443 22.78 -10.42 -18.43
N ARG A 444 23.00 -10.78 -19.71
CA ARG A 444 23.89 -10.01 -20.60
C ARG A 444 23.38 -8.60 -20.83
N ILE A 445 22.09 -8.40 -21.13
CA ILE A 445 21.48 -7.07 -21.34
C ILE A 445 21.75 -6.17 -20.13
N SER A 446 21.43 -6.64 -18.91
CA SER A 446 21.66 -5.88 -17.68
C SER A 446 23.14 -5.56 -17.45
N SER A 447 24.04 -6.51 -17.75
CA SER A 447 25.48 -6.30 -17.60
C SER A 447 26.03 -5.30 -18.62
N THR A 448 25.63 -5.42 -19.88
CA THR A 448 26.04 -4.48 -20.95
C THR A 448 25.52 -3.08 -20.66
N ALA A 449 24.30 -2.95 -20.15
CA ALA A 449 23.75 -1.66 -19.74
C ALA A 449 24.60 -1.03 -18.62
N ALA A 450 24.86 -1.76 -17.52
CA ALA A 450 25.70 -1.28 -16.42
C ALA A 450 27.11 -0.90 -16.88
N LEU A 451 27.74 -1.75 -17.71
CA LEU A 451 29.05 -1.48 -18.30
C LEU A 451 29.03 -0.23 -19.19
N GLY A 452 27.97 -0.03 -19.97
CA GLY A 452 27.78 1.15 -20.81
C GLY A 452 27.74 2.44 -20.01
N ARG A 453 27.03 2.47 -18.87
CA ARG A 453 27.00 3.67 -18.01
C ARG A 453 28.38 4.04 -17.47
N VAL A 454 29.15 3.04 -17.02
CA VAL A 454 30.55 3.28 -16.59
C VAL A 454 31.40 3.77 -17.77
N THR A 455 31.24 3.17 -18.95
CA THR A 455 32.03 3.52 -20.15
C THR A 455 31.68 4.90 -20.69
N ALA A 456 30.43 5.33 -20.54
CA ALA A 456 29.97 6.65 -20.93
C ALA A 456 30.74 7.76 -20.21
N GLU A 457 31.18 7.54 -18.97
CA GLU A 457 32.07 8.46 -18.23
C GLU A 457 33.55 8.12 -18.42
N TYR A 458 33.90 6.83 -18.41
CA TYR A 458 35.28 6.31 -18.53
C TYR A 458 35.45 5.44 -19.79
N PRO A 459 35.71 6.01 -20.99
CA PRO A 459 35.79 5.26 -22.25
C PRO A 459 36.82 4.13 -22.28
N ASP A 460 37.85 4.18 -21.44
CA ASP A 460 38.90 3.15 -21.34
C ASP A 460 38.44 1.90 -20.59
N ALA A 461 37.39 2.02 -19.78
CA ALA A 461 36.97 0.98 -18.85
C ALA A 461 36.59 -0.32 -19.60
N ALA A 462 35.81 -0.22 -20.67
CA ALA A 462 35.33 -1.37 -21.42
C ALA A 462 36.22 -1.79 -22.60
N THR A 463 37.38 -1.17 -22.83
CA THR A 463 38.28 -1.55 -23.94
C THR A 463 38.63 -3.05 -23.96
N PRO A 464 38.90 -3.73 -22.82
CA PRO A 464 39.14 -5.17 -22.82
C PRO A 464 37.94 -6.03 -23.23
N ALA A 465 36.73 -5.47 -23.22
CA ALA A 465 35.49 -6.16 -23.57
C ALA A 465 35.18 -6.12 -25.07
N VAL A 466 35.90 -5.32 -25.87
CA VAL A 466 35.62 -5.11 -27.30
C VAL A 466 35.37 -6.41 -28.06
N PRO A 467 36.23 -7.45 -28.01
CA PRO A 467 35.96 -8.70 -28.71
C PRO A 467 34.64 -9.37 -28.33
N THR A 468 34.27 -9.30 -27.04
CA THR A 468 33.05 -9.92 -26.53
C THR A 468 31.80 -9.11 -26.84
N LEU A 469 31.92 -7.78 -26.93
CA LEU A 469 30.86 -6.88 -27.41
C LEU A 469 30.61 -7.09 -28.89
N LEU A 470 31.66 -7.29 -29.70
CA LEU A 470 31.55 -7.64 -31.12
C LEU A 470 30.77 -8.94 -31.32
N ASP A 471 31.03 -9.97 -30.49
CA ASP A 471 30.24 -11.21 -30.53
C ASP A 471 28.74 -10.97 -30.29
N GLN A 472 28.37 -9.94 -29.52
CA GLN A 472 26.96 -9.62 -29.23
C GLN A 472 26.25 -8.89 -30.38
N LEU A 473 26.97 -8.38 -31.39
CA LEU A 473 26.36 -7.67 -32.52
C LEU A 473 25.46 -8.56 -33.38
N THR A 474 25.57 -9.87 -33.25
CA THR A 474 24.74 -10.86 -33.95
C THR A 474 23.68 -11.50 -33.04
N ALA A 475 23.50 -10.99 -31.82
CA ALA A 475 22.50 -11.51 -30.89
C ALA A 475 21.08 -11.40 -31.48
N ALA A 476 20.23 -12.39 -31.18
CA ALA A 476 18.84 -12.39 -31.64
C ALA A 476 18.05 -11.21 -31.04
N ASP A 477 18.37 -10.83 -29.81
CA ASP A 477 17.70 -9.75 -29.09
C ASP A 477 18.26 -8.37 -29.49
N ALA A 478 17.38 -7.46 -29.90
CA ALA A 478 17.76 -6.14 -30.40
C ALA A 478 18.29 -5.21 -29.30
N GLU A 479 17.80 -5.33 -28.07
CA GLU A 479 18.28 -4.52 -26.94
C GLU A 479 19.73 -4.89 -26.64
N LEU A 480 20.07 -6.19 -26.67
CA LEU A 480 21.45 -6.64 -26.49
C LEU A 480 22.39 -6.13 -27.60
N ARG A 481 21.96 -6.21 -28.88
CA ARG A 481 22.72 -5.64 -30.00
C ARG A 481 22.92 -4.13 -29.81
N GLY A 482 21.85 -3.41 -29.51
CA GLY A 482 21.85 -1.96 -29.34
C GLY A 482 22.74 -1.49 -28.20
N ASN A 483 22.69 -2.19 -27.07
CA ASN A 483 23.56 -1.94 -25.92
C ASN A 483 25.03 -2.21 -26.28
N ALA A 484 25.32 -3.32 -26.97
CA ALA A 484 26.70 -3.63 -27.38
C ALA A 484 27.30 -2.57 -28.31
N VAL A 485 26.55 -2.14 -29.34
CA VAL A 485 26.98 -1.04 -30.21
C VAL A 485 27.12 0.27 -29.44
N GLY A 486 26.23 0.55 -28.49
CA GLY A 486 26.31 1.72 -27.62
C GLY A 486 27.62 1.76 -26.82
N VAL A 487 27.99 0.66 -26.17
CA VAL A 487 29.27 0.56 -25.43
C VAL A 487 30.46 0.75 -26.36
N LEU A 488 30.47 0.11 -27.54
CA LEU A 488 31.53 0.32 -28.54
C LEU A 488 31.62 1.79 -28.99
N GLY A 489 30.47 2.43 -29.15
CA GLY A 489 30.39 3.86 -29.43
C GLY A 489 31.00 4.69 -28.32
N ASP A 490 30.73 4.37 -27.05
CA ASP A 490 31.24 5.14 -25.92
C ASP A 490 32.75 4.96 -25.75
N ILE A 491 33.29 3.77 -26.05
CA ILE A 491 34.73 3.56 -26.21
C ILE A 491 35.26 4.45 -27.34
N ALA A 492 34.62 4.44 -28.52
CA ALA A 492 35.04 5.23 -29.68
C ALA A 492 35.04 6.75 -29.43
N ARG A 493 34.31 7.23 -28.42
CA ARG A 493 34.33 8.65 -28.01
C ARG A 493 35.70 9.08 -27.46
N GLY A 494 36.43 8.19 -26.79
CA GLY A 494 37.77 8.46 -26.27
C GLY A 494 38.89 7.73 -27.00
N PHE A 495 38.58 6.58 -27.59
CA PHE A 495 39.50 5.65 -28.23
C PHE A 495 39.00 5.18 -29.59
N PRO A 496 38.73 6.08 -30.56
CA PRO A 496 38.18 5.71 -31.86
C PRO A 496 39.08 4.74 -32.64
N MET A 497 40.40 4.85 -32.48
CA MET A 497 41.37 3.95 -33.12
C MET A 497 41.30 2.51 -32.62
N ASP A 498 40.77 2.28 -31.41
CA ASP A 498 40.57 0.93 -30.88
C ASP A 498 39.31 0.27 -31.48
N ILE A 499 38.39 1.06 -32.01
CA ILE A 499 37.14 0.60 -32.63
C ILE A 499 37.21 0.58 -34.16
N ALA A 500 38.03 1.46 -34.76
CA ALA A 500 38.17 1.60 -36.21
C ALA A 500 38.41 0.27 -36.98
N PRO A 501 39.25 -0.66 -36.49
CA PRO A 501 39.48 -1.95 -37.17
C PRO A 501 38.24 -2.83 -37.29
N TYR A 502 37.20 -2.57 -36.48
CA TYR A 502 36.00 -3.40 -36.38
C TYR A 502 34.78 -2.80 -37.10
N THR A 503 35.01 -1.81 -37.95
CA THR A 503 33.96 -1.19 -38.77
C THR A 503 33.33 -2.17 -39.76
N GLU A 504 34.06 -3.22 -40.16
CA GLU A 504 33.54 -4.34 -40.97
C GLU A 504 32.43 -5.13 -40.28
N GLU A 505 32.56 -5.36 -38.98
CA GLU A 505 31.54 -6.01 -38.16
C GLU A 505 30.41 -5.07 -37.72
N ILE A 506 30.73 -3.79 -37.48
CA ILE A 506 29.76 -2.78 -36.98
C ILE A 506 28.88 -2.23 -38.11
N GLY A 507 29.47 -1.90 -39.26
CA GLY A 507 28.79 -1.21 -40.37
C GLY A 507 27.50 -1.87 -40.88
N PRO A 508 27.40 -3.21 -40.99
CA PRO A 508 26.17 -3.88 -41.40
C PRO A 508 24.94 -3.55 -40.53
N LEU A 509 25.13 -3.15 -39.26
CA LEU A 509 24.04 -2.82 -38.34
C LEU A 509 23.37 -1.46 -38.65
N LEU A 510 23.88 -0.69 -39.62
CA LEU A 510 23.17 0.46 -40.19
C LEU A 510 21.84 0.05 -40.84
N GLY A 511 21.69 -1.21 -41.26
CA GLY A 511 20.46 -1.77 -41.82
C GLY A 511 19.65 -2.63 -40.85
N ASP A 512 19.93 -2.60 -39.54
CA ASP A 512 19.21 -3.40 -38.55
C ASP A 512 17.70 -3.07 -38.50
N GLU A 513 16.85 -4.03 -38.15
CA GLU A 513 15.41 -3.81 -38.01
C GLU A 513 15.08 -2.84 -36.87
N ASP A 514 15.88 -2.84 -35.81
CA ASP A 514 15.68 -1.99 -34.63
C ASP A 514 16.31 -0.59 -34.81
N PRO A 515 15.53 0.48 -34.63
CA PRO A 515 16.01 1.84 -34.86
C PRO A 515 17.06 2.30 -33.83
N THR A 516 17.06 1.75 -32.62
CA THR A 516 18.10 2.04 -31.62
C THR A 516 19.43 1.47 -32.07
N VAL A 517 19.43 0.25 -32.63
CA VAL A 517 20.63 -0.39 -33.19
C VAL A 517 21.18 0.44 -34.36
N ARG A 518 20.34 0.83 -35.32
CA ARG A 518 20.78 1.67 -36.45
C ARG A 518 21.35 3.01 -35.99
N SER A 519 20.65 3.69 -35.08
CA SER A 519 21.07 4.98 -34.51
C SER A 519 22.41 4.87 -33.78
N ASN A 520 22.58 3.86 -32.92
CA ASN A 520 23.83 3.66 -32.19
C ASN A 520 24.97 3.34 -33.16
N THR A 521 24.70 2.53 -34.19
CA THR A 521 25.70 2.19 -35.22
C THR A 521 26.20 3.42 -35.95
N ALA A 522 25.29 4.28 -36.44
CA ALA A 522 25.68 5.53 -37.09
C ALA A 522 26.45 6.46 -36.14
N GLY A 523 26.09 6.53 -34.86
CA GLY A 523 26.79 7.32 -33.86
C GLY A 523 28.21 6.81 -33.61
N THR A 524 28.39 5.49 -33.50
CA THR A 524 29.69 4.84 -33.35
C THR A 524 30.58 5.09 -34.56
N LEU A 525 30.04 4.91 -35.78
CA LEU A 525 30.78 5.20 -37.01
C LEU A 525 31.12 6.69 -37.15
N ALA A 526 30.25 7.60 -36.73
CA ALA A 526 30.57 9.03 -36.72
C ALA A 526 31.76 9.36 -35.81
N ARG A 527 31.84 8.73 -34.63
CA ARG A 527 32.96 8.89 -33.69
C ARG A 527 34.26 8.35 -34.28
N VAL A 528 34.21 7.20 -34.95
CA VAL A 528 35.37 6.66 -35.69
C VAL A 528 35.77 7.58 -36.84
N ALA A 529 34.81 8.03 -37.65
CA ALA A 529 35.07 8.84 -38.84
C ALA A 529 35.70 10.20 -38.50
N ASN A 530 35.41 10.75 -37.31
CA ASN A 530 36.01 12.01 -36.87
C ASN A 530 37.55 11.95 -36.86
N ASP A 531 38.14 10.79 -36.52
CA ASP A 531 39.59 10.62 -36.42
C ASP A 531 40.18 9.72 -37.52
N ASP A 532 39.45 8.71 -37.99
CA ASP A 532 39.87 7.84 -39.10
C ASP A 532 38.73 7.54 -40.09
N PRO A 533 38.39 8.51 -40.96
CA PRO A 533 37.28 8.38 -41.92
C PRO A 533 37.46 7.21 -42.90
N ARG A 534 38.70 6.75 -43.14
CA ARG A 534 39.00 5.69 -44.12
C ARG A 534 38.31 4.37 -43.80
N HIS A 535 38.10 4.08 -42.51
CA HIS A 535 37.37 2.89 -42.06
C HIS A 535 35.85 3.01 -42.26
N VAL A 536 35.34 4.23 -42.43
CA VAL A 536 33.90 4.50 -42.53
C VAL A 536 33.45 4.76 -43.97
N LEU A 537 34.37 5.18 -44.85
CA LEU A 537 34.10 5.41 -46.29
C LEU A 537 33.31 4.29 -46.98
N PRO A 538 33.57 2.98 -46.75
CA PRO A 538 32.79 1.90 -47.37
C PRO A 538 31.29 1.93 -47.04
N TYR A 539 30.90 2.62 -45.96
CA TYR A 539 29.52 2.69 -45.46
C TYR A 539 28.81 4.00 -45.83
N VAL A 540 29.45 4.91 -46.58
CA VAL A 540 28.83 6.17 -47.04
C VAL A 540 27.47 5.92 -47.72
N PRO A 541 27.29 4.93 -48.63
CA PRO A 541 25.97 4.67 -49.20
C PRO A 541 24.89 4.30 -48.17
N ALA A 542 25.22 3.43 -47.20
CA ALA A 542 24.28 3.05 -46.14
C ALA A 542 23.99 4.20 -45.17
N LEU A 543 24.96 5.09 -44.93
CA LEU A 543 24.78 6.31 -44.16
C LEU A 543 23.89 7.33 -44.90
N ILE A 544 23.99 7.41 -46.23
CA ILE A 544 23.06 8.20 -47.07
C ILE A 544 21.65 7.63 -46.96
N ASP A 545 21.46 6.31 -47.06
CA ASP A 545 20.14 5.67 -46.90
C ASP A 545 19.53 5.99 -45.51
N LEU A 546 20.37 6.07 -44.48
CA LEU A 546 19.93 6.39 -43.11
C LEU A 546 19.48 7.86 -42.95
N LEU A 547 19.71 8.73 -43.92
CA LEU A 547 19.14 10.08 -43.94
C LEU A 547 17.62 10.07 -44.15
N ASP A 548 17.03 8.98 -44.64
CA ASP A 548 15.58 8.81 -44.76
C ASP A 548 14.98 8.03 -43.57
N ASP A 549 15.77 7.74 -42.54
CA ASP A 549 15.33 6.92 -41.42
C ASP A 549 14.19 7.58 -40.62
N SER A 550 13.22 6.76 -40.20
CA SER A 550 12.08 7.21 -39.38
C SER A 550 12.50 7.89 -38.07
N TRP A 551 13.65 7.53 -37.49
CA TRP A 551 14.17 8.08 -36.26
C TRP A 551 15.07 9.28 -36.50
N THR A 552 14.70 10.40 -35.88
CA THR A 552 15.45 11.66 -35.97
C THR A 552 16.90 11.50 -35.53
N ARG A 553 17.17 10.70 -34.48
CA ARG A 553 18.53 10.50 -33.96
C ARG A 553 19.43 9.78 -34.98
N SER A 554 18.91 8.78 -35.70
CA SER A 554 19.62 8.08 -36.77
C SER A 554 20.07 9.06 -37.86
N ARG A 555 19.16 9.92 -38.32
CA ARG A 555 19.46 10.93 -39.36
C ARG A 555 20.50 11.95 -38.90
N VAL A 556 20.43 12.40 -37.64
CA VAL A 556 21.45 13.31 -37.06
C VAL A 556 22.83 12.63 -37.03
N HIS A 557 22.91 11.37 -36.60
CA HIS A 557 24.17 10.63 -36.56
C HIS A 557 24.71 10.33 -37.96
N ALA A 558 23.84 10.04 -38.93
CA ALA A 558 24.21 9.90 -40.33
C ALA A 558 24.85 11.18 -40.88
N CYS A 559 24.22 12.34 -40.66
CA CYS A 559 24.80 13.62 -41.07
C CYS A 559 26.19 13.87 -40.45
N TRP A 560 26.39 13.54 -39.17
CA TRP A 560 27.71 13.61 -38.54
C TRP A 560 28.72 12.70 -39.25
N ALA A 561 28.39 11.42 -39.44
CA ALA A 561 29.29 10.45 -40.03
C ALA A 561 29.69 10.87 -41.46
N LEU A 562 28.72 11.30 -42.27
CA LEU A 562 28.95 11.77 -43.64
C LEU A 562 29.84 13.03 -43.68
N GLY A 563 29.59 14.01 -42.81
CA GLY A 563 30.41 15.22 -42.72
C GLY A 563 31.83 14.98 -42.20
N TYR A 564 32.05 13.93 -41.39
CA TYR A 564 33.39 13.50 -40.99
C TYR A 564 34.10 12.70 -42.09
N CYS A 565 33.36 11.87 -42.84
CA CYS A 565 33.91 11.16 -43.99
C CYS A 565 34.41 12.10 -45.09
N GLY A 566 33.72 13.22 -45.31
CA GLY A 566 34.12 14.21 -46.31
C GLY A 566 33.89 13.75 -47.75
N ASP A 567 33.02 12.75 -47.96
CA ASP A 567 32.77 12.17 -49.28
C ASP A 567 31.75 13.00 -50.07
N SER A 568 32.14 13.45 -51.27
CA SER A 568 31.30 14.26 -52.14
C SER A 568 30.03 13.57 -52.60
N ASP A 569 29.97 12.24 -52.56
CA ASP A 569 28.78 11.46 -52.95
C ASP A 569 27.58 11.75 -52.03
N ALA A 570 27.82 12.22 -50.80
CA ALA A 570 26.77 12.58 -49.85
C ALA A 570 26.16 13.97 -50.08
N THR A 571 26.79 14.84 -50.88
CA THR A 571 26.41 16.27 -51.00
C THR A 571 24.98 16.48 -51.48
N ALA A 572 24.54 15.71 -52.48
CA ALA A 572 23.19 15.84 -53.02
C ALA A 572 22.12 15.47 -51.97
N ALA A 573 22.32 14.36 -51.27
CA ALA A 573 21.38 13.89 -50.24
C ALA A 573 21.36 14.84 -49.03
N LEU A 574 22.53 15.27 -48.54
CA LEU A 574 22.62 16.24 -47.44
C LEU A 574 22.00 17.60 -47.81
N SER A 575 22.15 18.04 -49.06
CA SER A 575 21.51 19.27 -49.55
C SER A 575 20.00 19.13 -49.56
N ASP A 576 19.44 18.00 -49.98
CA ASP A 576 17.98 17.80 -49.88
C ASP A 576 17.52 17.86 -48.41
N ILE A 577 18.12 17.04 -47.55
CA ILE A 577 17.80 16.92 -46.12
C ILE A 577 17.87 18.26 -45.40
N ARG A 578 18.86 19.11 -45.71
CA ARG A 578 18.97 20.47 -45.16
C ARG A 578 17.70 21.32 -45.35
N HIS A 579 16.94 21.08 -46.42
CA HIS A 579 15.73 21.85 -46.72
C HIS A 579 14.44 21.06 -46.46
N THR A 580 14.47 19.72 -46.55
CA THR A 580 13.26 18.88 -46.54
C THR A 580 13.00 18.19 -45.21
N ASP A 581 14.01 17.97 -44.35
CA ASP A 581 13.81 17.21 -43.11
C ASP A 581 12.87 17.95 -42.14
N PRO A 582 11.90 17.25 -41.51
CA PRO A 582 10.99 17.87 -40.55
C PRO A 582 11.69 18.40 -39.29
N SER A 583 12.80 17.80 -38.88
CA SER A 583 13.55 18.17 -37.66
C SER A 583 14.59 19.25 -37.94
N GLU A 584 14.50 20.35 -37.19
CA GLU A 584 15.51 21.42 -37.24
C GLU A 584 16.91 20.92 -36.91
N ALA A 585 17.04 20.04 -35.90
CA ALA A 585 18.32 19.46 -35.52
C ALA A 585 18.99 18.65 -36.64
N VAL A 586 18.19 18.01 -37.51
CA VAL A 586 18.71 17.29 -38.68
C VAL A 586 19.12 18.26 -39.78
N ARG A 587 18.27 19.25 -40.09
CA ARG A 587 18.59 20.30 -41.09
C ARG A 587 19.89 21.03 -40.75
N ASP A 588 20.06 21.42 -39.50
CA ASP A 588 21.26 22.11 -39.01
C ASP A 588 22.50 21.21 -39.12
N ARG A 589 22.36 19.92 -38.79
CA ARG A 589 23.49 18.99 -38.88
C ARG A 589 23.85 18.65 -40.34
N ALA A 590 22.87 18.60 -41.23
CA ALA A 590 23.10 18.44 -42.67
C ALA A 590 23.82 19.66 -43.26
N ALA A 591 23.45 20.88 -42.84
CA ALA A 591 24.17 22.10 -43.20
C ALA A 591 25.64 22.06 -42.74
N TRP A 592 25.88 21.70 -41.48
CA TRP A 592 27.24 21.53 -40.96
C TRP A 592 28.05 20.47 -41.74
N ALA A 593 27.42 19.38 -42.16
CA ALA A 593 28.09 18.32 -42.91
C ALA A 593 28.49 18.81 -44.31
N LEU A 594 27.63 19.58 -44.99
CA LEU A 594 27.95 20.20 -46.28
C LEU A 594 29.11 21.17 -46.18
N ASP A 595 29.10 22.05 -45.17
CA ASP A 595 30.18 23.03 -44.92
C ASP A 595 31.55 22.38 -44.68
N ARG A 596 31.59 21.08 -44.37
CA ARG A 596 32.84 20.31 -44.22
C ARG A 596 33.27 19.57 -45.48
N ILE A 597 32.33 19.21 -46.34
CA ILE A 597 32.60 18.49 -47.58
C ILE A 597 32.99 19.47 -48.69
N GLU A 598 32.39 20.67 -48.70
CA GLU A 598 32.67 21.77 -49.62
C GLU A 598 33.86 22.64 -49.15
#